data_AF-A0A9E4XWZ5-F1
#
_entry.id   AF-A0A9E4XWZ5-F1
#
_cell.length_a   1.000
_cell.length_b   1.000
_cell.length_c   1.000
_cell.angle_alpha   90.00
_cell.angle_beta   90.00
_cell.angle_gamma   90.00
#
_symmetry.space_group_name_H-M   'P 1'
#
loop_
_entity.id
_entity.type
_entity.pdbx_description
1 polymer ?
#
loop_
_entity_poly.entity_id
_entity_poly.type
_entity_poly.pdbx_seq_one_letter_code
_entity_poly.pdbx_strand_id
1 'polypeptide(L)'
;MKVHIINLDPEDDYSSARDKLSWARAPQVVLVWPRRGSPLNRRLDLVLVQRHAVRLGLELGLVTFDPEVIEIAEQLKIPVYSSLEKLPTGPWSEPQQTTTLRRERPSLAELGEARDSDNYLQLGQRSRWIAVGISVAAVAAIALSVLPSAEIVMDPVDIPLKRSLPIWIDPSSSTGPNRVPGQTVSTEISGSRRIDTSGRVRLPQATASGEVEFTNLTGEEVIVPAGTGLRAGEIRFITSEGVRLGVGEESSARLPVQAAESGRSGNVSAGAIQSVEGPLGFLVTVGNPEPTSGGRDQVVAAVGLGDPQDLRRMLETELVEAARSTLLSQLAGGFELAPGSLRLREIVDERYDVGLGEA
;
A
#
# COMPACT_ATOMS: atom_id res chain seq x y z
N MET A 1 -66.77 15.24 -31.18
CA MET A 1 -66.78 15.12 -29.70
C MET A 1 -65.36 15.39 -29.20
N LYS A 2 -65.18 16.00 -28.02
CA LYS A 2 -63.83 16.27 -27.47
C LYS A 2 -63.39 15.06 -26.66
N VAL A 3 -62.16 14.62 -26.87
CA VAL A 3 -61.51 13.55 -26.09
C VAL A 3 -60.61 14.20 -25.04
N HIS A 4 -60.65 13.70 -23.81
CA HIS A 4 -59.73 14.10 -22.75
C HIS A 4 -58.66 13.04 -22.57
N ILE A 5 -57.38 13.43 -22.75
CA ILE A 5 -56.24 12.51 -22.66
C ILE A 5 -55.64 12.65 -21.26
N ILE A 6 -55.58 11.54 -20.53
CA ILE A 6 -54.97 11.45 -19.21
C ILE A 6 -53.76 10.54 -19.31
N ASN A 7 -52.58 11.09 -19.05
CA ASN A 7 -51.36 10.30 -18.97
C ASN A 7 -51.21 9.74 -17.55
N LEU A 8 -50.97 8.43 -17.47
CA LEU A 8 -50.61 7.78 -16.23
C LEU A 8 -49.10 7.87 -16.01
N ASP A 9 -48.72 8.11 -14.76
CA ASP A 9 -47.34 8.10 -14.30
C ASP A 9 -46.95 6.68 -13.87
N PRO A 10 -45.65 6.32 -13.89
CA PRO A 10 -45.19 4.95 -13.58
C PRO A 10 -45.62 4.43 -12.21
N GLU A 11 -45.83 5.33 -11.24
CA GLU A 11 -46.18 5.03 -9.85
C GLU A 11 -47.68 5.24 -9.54
N ASP A 12 -48.52 5.48 -10.56
CA ASP A 12 -49.95 5.69 -10.34
C ASP A 12 -50.68 4.42 -9.90
N ASP A 13 -51.51 4.54 -8.86
CA ASP A 13 -52.41 3.49 -8.38
C ASP A 13 -53.88 3.78 -8.73
N TYR A 14 -54.79 2.91 -8.29
CA TYR A 14 -56.24 3.10 -8.50
C TYR A 14 -56.75 4.43 -7.95
N SER A 15 -56.24 4.89 -6.80
CA SER A 15 -56.69 6.12 -6.16
C SER A 15 -56.30 7.35 -6.97
N SER A 16 -55.06 7.37 -7.48
CA SER A 16 -54.57 8.39 -8.41
C SER A 16 -55.35 8.40 -9.72
N ALA A 17 -55.61 7.23 -10.31
CA ALA A 17 -56.39 7.11 -11.54
C ALA A 17 -57.84 7.58 -11.34
N ARG A 18 -58.45 7.26 -10.20
CA ARG A 18 -59.81 7.70 -9.83
C ARG A 18 -59.88 9.23 -9.71
N ASP A 19 -58.92 9.82 -9.02
CA ASP A 19 -58.90 11.27 -8.81
C ASP A 19 -58.61 12.00 -10.15
N LYS A 20 -57.70 11.49 -10.99
CA LYS A 20 -57.45 11.99 -12.36
C LYS A 20 -58.72 11.88 -13.24
N LEU A 21 -59.46 10.78 -13.16
CA LEU A 21 -60.72 10.60 -13.88
C LEU A 21 -61.82 11.57 -13.41
N SER A 22 -61.85 11.90 -12.11
CA SER A 22 -62.83 12.85 -11.57
C SER A 22 -62.66 14.27 -12.14
N TRP A 23 -61.48 14.60 -12.65
CA TRP A 23 -61.18 15.88 -13.27
C TRP A 23 -61.44 15.92 -14.78
N ALA A 24 -61.80 14.79 -15.38
CA ALA A 24 -62.08 14.72 -16.81
C ALA A 24 -63.30 15.58 -17.17
N ARG A 25 -63.11 16.51 -18.10
CA ARG A 25 -64.16 17.45 -18.55
C ARG A 25 -64.86 17.04 -19.84
N ALA A 26 -64.55 15.85 -20.36
CA ALA A 26 -65.09 15.36 -21.61
C ALA A 26 -65.69 13.96 -21.44
N PRO A 27 -66.74 13.62 -22.20
CA PRO A 27 -67.42 12.33 -22.06
C PRO A 27 -66.56 11.14 -22.49
N GLN A 28 -65.54 11.37 -23.34
CA GLN A 28 -64.60 10.35 -23.79
C GLN A 28 -63.22 10.62 -23.17
N VAL A 29 -62.69 9.61 -22.49
CA VAL A 29 -61.42 9.71 -21.76
C VAL A 29 -60.47 8.59 -22.20
N VAL A 30 -59.27 8.96 -22.61
CA VAL A 30 -58.18 8.01 -22.89
C VAL A 30 -57.21 8.00 -21.73
N LEU A 31 -56.97 6.82 -21.17
CA LEU A 31 -55.84 6.60 -20.28
C LEU A 31 -54.64 6.11 -21.10
N VAL A 32 -53.56 6.88 -21.07
CA VAL A 32 -52.31 6.56 -21.77
C VAL A 32 -51.31 6.01 -20.76
N TRP A 33 -50.83 4.80 -21.02
CA TRP A 33 -49.79 4.19 -20.20
C TRP A 33 -48.42 4.82 -20.47
N PRO A 34 -47.58 4.96 -19.43
CA PRO A 34 -46.23 5.46 -19.60
C PRO A 34 -45.37 4.46 -20.39
N ARG A 35 -44.31 4.96 -21.05
CA ARG A 35 -43.35 4.11 -21.79
C ARG A 35 -42.50 3.21 -20.90
N ARG A 36 -42.45 3.48 -19.60
CA ARG A 36 -41.73 2.72 -18.57
C ARG A 36 -42.60 2.67 -17.31
N GLY A 37 -42.70 1.50 -16.69
CA GLY A 37 -43.60 1.24 -15.56
C GLY A 37 -44.98 0.76 -16.03
N SER A 38 -45.58 -0.13 -15.25
CA SER A 38 -46.89 -0.75 -15.54
C SER A 38 -47.88 -0.40 -14.42
N PRO A 39 -48.34 0.87 -14.33
CA PRO A 39 -49.38 1.24 -13.37
C PRO A 39 -50.66 0.44 -13.65
N LEU A 40 -51.45 0.14 -12.61
CA LEU A 40 -52.72 -0.59 -12.71
C LEU A 40 -52.64 -1.97 -13.41
N ASN A 41 -51.57 -2.74 -13.18
CA ASN A 41 -51.39 -4.07 -13.77
C ASN A 41 -52.33 -5.16 -13.20
N ARG A 42 -53.06 -4.88 -12.11
CA ARG A 42 -53.99 -5.85 -11.53
C ARG A 42 -55.37 -5.73 -12.17
N ARG A 43 -55.99 -6.89 -12.46
CA ARG A 43 -57.37 -6.96 -12.96
C ARG A 43 -58.37 -6.18 -12.09
N LEU A 44 -58.22 -6.23 -10.78
CA LEU A 44 -59.10 -5.51 -9.85
C LEU A 44 -59.05 -4.00 -10.05
N ASP A 45 -57.86 -3.44 -10.32
CA ASP A 45 -57.68 -2.01 -10.45
C ASP A 45 -58.38 -1.50 -11.72
N LEU A 46 -58.23 -2.20 -12.85
CA LEU A 46 -58.96 -1.91 -14.09
C LEU A 46 -60.48 -2.03 -13.93
N VAL A 47 -60.99 -3.01 -13.17
CA VAL A 47 -62.43 -3.14 -12.86
C VAL A 47 -62.93 -1.94 -12.05
N LEU A 48 -62.16 -1.50 -11.06
CA LEU A 48 -62.54 -0.37 -10.22
C LEU A 48 -62.48 0.95 -10.99
N VAL A 49 -61.49 1.12 -11.88
CA VAL A 49 -61.39 2.25 -12.81
C VAL A 49 -62.59 2.27 -13.77
N GLN A 50 -62.90 1.14 -14.42
CA GLN A 50 -64.04 1.01 -15.32
C GLN A 50 -65.36 1.33 -14.60
N ARG A 51 -65.59 0.75 -13.41
CA ARG A 51 -66.79 1.01 -12.62
C ARG A 51 -66.90 2.48 -12.21
N HIS A 52 -65.78 3.14 -11.94
CA HIS A 52 -65.76 4.56 -11.61
C HIS A 52 -66.06 5.43 -12.84
N ALA A 53 -65.44 5.13 -13.98
CA ALA A 53 -65.74 5.80 -15.26
C ALA A 53 -67.22 5.67 -15.63
N VAL A 54 -67.80 4.48 -15.50
CA VAL A 54 -69.24 4.24 -15.74
C VAL A 54 -70.11 5.04 -14.77
N ARG A 55 -69.73 5.16 -13.49
CA ARG A 55 -70.47 5.98 -12.52
C ARG A 55 -70.46 7.46 -12.90
N LEU A 56 -69.38 7.93 -13.50
CA LEU A 56 -69.25 9.31 -14.01
C LEU A 56 -69.89 9.48 -15.40
N GLY A 57 -70.38 8.42 -16.02
CA GLY A 57 -70.94 8.44 -17.37
C GLY A 57 -69.90 8.66 -18.47
N LEU A 58 -68.64 8.27 -18.22
CA LEU A 58 -67.52 8.45 -19.14
C LEU A 58 -67.30 7.18 -19.98
N GLU A 59 -67.02 7.37 -21.27
CA GLU A 59 -66.51 6.34 -22.17
C GLU A 59 -64.98 6.24 -22.02
N LEU A 60 -64.50 5.08 -21.60
CA LEU A 60 -63.09 4.85 -21.31
C LEU A 60 -62.40 4.12 -22.48
N GLY A 61 -61.31 4.69 -22.97
CA GLY A 61 -60.38 4.04 -23.90
C GLY A 61 -58.98 3.94 -23.30
N LEU A 62 -58.22 2.91 -23.68
CA LEU A 62 -56.86 2.69 -23.19
C LEU A 62 -55.86 2.79 -24.35
N VAL A 63 -54.71 3.44 -24.11
CA VAL A 63 -53.55 3.40 -24.99
C VAL A 63 -52.39 2.80 -24.21
N THR A 64 -52.07 1.55 -24.50
CA THR A 64 -50.98 0.82 -23.85
C THR A 64 -50.32 -0.13 -24.84
N PHE A 65 -49.04 -0.41 -24.60
CA PHE A 65 -48.26 -1.43 -25.33
C PHE A 65 -47.94 -2.65 -24.45
N ASP A 66 -48.42 -2.67 -23.21
CA ASP A 66 -48.18 -3.75 -22.26
C ASP A 66 -49.14 -4.94 -22.53
N PRO A 67 -48.62 -6.13 -22.87
CA PRO A 67 -49.45 -7.29 -23.22
C PRO A 67 -50.41 -7.74 -22.11
N GLU A 68 -50.03 -7.62 -20.83
CA GLU A 68 -50.88 -8.06 -19.71
C GLU A 68 -52.10 -7.15 -19.55
N VAL A 69 -51.91 -5.83 -19.68
CA VAL A 69 -52.99 -4.84 -19.59
C VAL A 69 -53.94 -4.97 -20.78
N ILE A 70 -53.40 -5.26 -21.98
CA ILE A 70 -54.22 -5.50 -23.18
C ILE A 70 -55.14 -6.71 -22.97
N GLU A 71 -54.62 -7.82 -22.44
CA GLU A 71 -55.41 -9.02 -22.20
C GLU A 71 -56.55 -8.76 -21.18
N ILE A 72 -56.25 -8.07 -20.08
CA ILE A 72 -57.25 -7.72 -19.07
C ILE A 72 -58.30 -6.76 -19.63
N ALA A 73 -57.88 -5.78 -20.42
CA ALA A 73 -58.78 -4.80 -21.05
C ALA A 73 -59.74 -5.47 -22.04
N GLU A 74 -59.25 -6.42 -22.85
CA GLU A 74 -60.07 -7.23 -23.75
C GLU A 74 -61.12 -8.05 -22.99
N GLN A 75 -60.73 -8.68 -21.87
CA GLN A 75 -61.67 -9.42 -21.01
C GLN A 75 -62.75 -8.51 -20.40
N LEU A 76 -62.42 -7.26 -20.13
CA LEU A 76 -63.35 -6.25 -19.59
C LEU A 76 -64.12 -5.49 -20.68
N LYS A 77 -63.93 -5.84 -21.96
CA LYS A 77 -64.52 -5.18 -23.13
C LYS A 77 -64.22 -3.68 -23.20
N ILE A 78 -63.04 -3.27 -22.75
CA ILE A 78 -62.57 -1.89 -22.85
C ILE A 78 -61.76 -1.75 -24.16
N PRO A 79 -62.05 -0.78 -25.02
CA PRO A 79 -61.32 -0.62 -26.27
C PRO A 79 -59.87 -0.17 -26.03
N VAL A 80 -58.92 -0.87 -26.65
CA VAL A 80 -57.48 -0.56 -26.59
C VAL A 80 -56.99 -0.08 -27.96
N TYR A 81 -56.22 1.01 -27.96
CA TYR A 81 -55.68 1.63 -29.17
C TYR A 81 -54.15 1.68 -29.13
N SER A 82 -53.52 1.42 -30.27
CA SER A 82 -52.05 1.40 -30.41
C SER A 82 -51.41 2.77 -30.56
N SER A 83 -52.19 3.83 -30.84
CA SER A 83 -51.70 5.21 -30.94
C SER A 83 -52.84 6.19 -30.74
N LEU A 84 -52.52 7.35 -30.15
CA LEU A 84 -53.44 8.48 -29.97
C LEU A 84 -54.00 9.02 -31.30
N GLU A 85 -53.28 8.85 -32.41
CA GLU A 85 -53.71 9.33 -33.73
C GLU A 85 -54.80 8.45 -34.38
N LYS A 86 -54.99 7.22 -33.89
CA LYS A 86 -55.96 6.26 -34.45
C LYS A 86 -57.28 6.21 -33.68
N LEU A 87 -57.57 7.21 -32.85
CA LEU A 87 -58.81 7.28 -32.08
C LEU A 87 -60.02 7.55 -33.00
N PRO A 88 -61.07 6.71 -32.97
CA PRO A 88 -62.26 6.94 -33.77
C PRO A 88 -63.04 8.15 -33.24
N THR A 89 -63.60 8.95 -34.14
CA THR A 89 -64.38 10.16 -33.83
C THR A 89 -65.83 9.88 -33.39
N GLY A 90 -66.24 8.61 -33.35
CA GLY A 90 -67.55 8.12 -32.90
C GLY A 90 -67.54 7.57 -31.46
N PRO A 91 -68.66 6.98 -30.99
CA PRO A 91 -68.76 6.38 -29.65
C PRO A 91 -67.83 5.16 -29.51
N TRP A 92 -67.15 5.02 -28.37
CA TRP A 92 -66.13 3.99 -28.15
C TRP A 92 -66.67 2.68 -27.55
N SER A 93 -67.86 2.70 -26.97
CA SER A 93 -68.48 1.54 -26.35
C SER A 93 -70.00 1.63 -26.34
N GLU A 94 -70.70 0.50 -26.42
CA GLU A 94 -72.14 0.46 -26.16
C GLU A 94 -72.43 0.68 -24.67
N PRO A 95 -73.40 1.54 -24.31
CA PRO A 95 -73.71 1.82 -22.92
C PRO A 95 -74.30 0.58 -22.23
N GLN A 96 -73.50 -0.08 -21.38
CA GLN A 96 -73.99 -1.13 -20.49
C GLN A 96 -74.87 -0.51 -19.39
N GLN A 97 -76.15 -0.90 -19.37
CA GLN A 97 -77.12 -0.53 -18.34
C GLN A 97 -76.61 -0.97 -16.96
N THR A 98 -76.19 -0.02 -16.13
CA THR A 98 -75.91 -0.30 -14.72
C THR A 98 -77.22 -0.37 -13.96
N THR A 99 -77.57 -1.57 -13.49
CA THR A 99 -78.63 -1.78 -12.52
C THR A 99 -78.23 -1.07 -11.23
N THR A 100 -78.80 0.11 -11.02
CA THR A 100 -78.74 0.77 -9.72
C THR A 100 -79.57 -0.07 -8.75
N LEU A 101 -78.92 -0.80 -7.84
CA LEU A 101 -79.61 -1.39 -6.69
C LEU A 101 -80.06 -0.23 -5.80
N ARG A 102 -81.25 0.30 -6.10
CA ARG A 102 -81.99 1.24 -5.28
C ARG A 102 -82.37 0.51 -4.00
N ARG A 103 -81.57 0.68 -2.95
CA ARG A 103 -81.90 0.23 -1.59
C ARG A 103 -83.14 1.02 -1.15
N GLU A 104 -84.28 0.36 -1.10
CA GLU A 104 -85.48 0.90 -0.46
C GLU A 104 -85.14 1.20 1.01
N ARG A 105 -85.44 2.43 1.43
CA ARG A 105 -85.42 2.81 2.84
C ARG A 105 -86.82 2.53 3.38
N PRO A 106 -86.97 1.71 4.43
CA PRO A 106 -88.28 1.43 5.00
C PRO A 106 -88.89 2.69 5.62
N SER A 107 -90.21 2.67 5.70
CA SER A 107 -91.04 3.80 6.12
C SER A 107 -91.06 3.95 7.64
N LEU A 108 -91.29 5.16 8.16
CA LEU A 108 -91.29 5.47 9.60
C LEU A 108 -92.33 4.68 10.43
N ALA A 109 -93.35 4.10 9.80
CA ALA A 109 -94.34 3.25 10.46
C ALA A 109 -93.76 1.85 10.79
N GLU A 110 -92.86 1.32 9.96
CA GLU A 110 -92.21 0.02 10.16
C GLU A 110 -91.09 0.08 11.21
N LEU A 111 -90.60 1.28 11.55
CA LEU A 111 -89.70 1.54 12.67
C LEU A 111 -90.43 1.66 14.02
N GLY A 112 -91.77 1.74 14.02
CA GLY A 112 -92.61 1.84 15.21
C GLY A 112 -93.00 0.48 15.81
N GLU A 113 -93.23 -0.54 14.99
CA GLU A 113 -93.65 -1.88 15.44
C GLU A 113 -92.49 -2.85 15.67
N ALA A 114 -91.28 -2.54 15.20
CA ALA A 114 -90.05 -3.21 15.61
C ALA A 114 -89.48 -2.69 16.95
N ARG A 115 -90.32 -2.07 17.78
CA ARG A 115 -89.95 -1.47 19.07
C ARG A 115 -90.48 -2.22 20.30
N ASP A 116 -91.03 -3.42 20.09
CA ASP A 116 -91.41 -4.37 21.17
C ASP A 116 -90.68 -5.71 21.01
N SER A 117 -89.36 -5.64 21.08
CA SER A 117 -88.56 -6.76 21.58
C SER A 117 -87.78 -6.31 22.80
N ASP A 118 -88.53 -5.89 23.82
CA ASP A 118 -88.06 -5.73 25.19
C ASP A 118 -87.80 -7.11 25.83
N ASN A 119 -87.07 -7.98 25.13
CA ASN A 119 -86.20 -8.96 25.78
C ASN A 119 -84.90 -8.26 26.16
N TYR A 120 -85.01 -7.16 26.91
CA TYR A 120 -83.95 -6.84 27.84
C TYR A 120 -84.02 -7.97 28.85
N LEU A 121 -83.10 -8.92 28.75
CA LEU A 121 -82.82 -9.81 29.86
C LEU A 121 -82.82 -8.92 31.11
N GLN A 122 -83.80 -9.09 32.00
CA GLN A 122 -83.89 -8.33 33.25
C GLN A 122 -82.76 -8.82 34.14
N LEU A 123 -81.55 -8.39 33.78
CA LEU A 123 -80.34 -8.62 34.51
C LEU A 123 -80.50 -7.80 35.79
N GLY A 124 -80.75 -8.48 36.90
CA GLY A 124 -80.78 -7.88 38.22
C GLY A 124 -79.57 -6.98 38.43
N GLN A 125 -79.67 -6.01 39.34
CA GLN A 125 -78.66 -4.97 39.51
C GLN A 125 -77.22 -5.51 39.53
N ARG A 126 -77.01 -6.68 40.14
CA ARG A 126 -75.74 -7.42 40.17
C ARG A 126 -75.19 -7.79 38.79
N SER A 127 -76.00 -8.25 37.85
CA SER A 127 -75.53 -8.64 36.52
C SER A 127 -75.28 -7.45 35.59
N ARG A 128 -75.89 -6.28 35.84
CA ARG A 128 -75.46 -5.02 35.21
C ARG A 128 -74.07 -4.59 35.72
N TRP A 129 -73.82 -4.71 37.02
CA TRP A 129 -72.47 -4.48 37.58
C TRP A 129 -71.43 -5.49 37.06
N ILE A 130 -71.81 -6.75 36.84
CA ILE A 130 -70.94 -7.75 36.21
C ILE A 130 -70.64 -7.38 34.75
N ALA A 131 -71.65 -6.99 33.96
CA ALA A 131 -71.45 -6.58 32.57
C ALA A 131 -70.55 -5.33 32.46
N VAL A 132 -70.74 -4.33 33.32
CA VAL A 132 -69.86 -3.15 33.40
C VAL A 132 -68.45 -3.56 33.83
N GLY A 133 -68.32 -4.45 34.83
CA GLY A 133 -67.02 -4.97 35.24
C GLY A 133 -66.29 -5.71 34.12
N ILE A 134 -67.00 -6.50 33.32
CA ILE A 134 -66.45 -7.18 32.14
C ILE A 134 -66.03 -6.18 31.07
N SER A 135 -66.85 -5.14 30.79
CA SER A 135 -66.47 -4.10 29.83
C SER A 135 -65.24 -3.30 30.29
N VAL A 136 -65.16 -2.95 31.58
CA VAL A 136 -63.99 -2.26 32.14
C VAL A 136 -62.76 -3.16 32.12
N ALA A 137 -62.91 -4.45 32.46
CA ALA A 137 -61.82 -5.43 32.38
C ALA A 137 -61.36 -5.64 30.94
N ALA A 138 -62.26 -5.64 29.95
CA ALA A 138 -61.91 -5.74 28.54
C ALA A 138 -61.14 -4.50 28.05
N VAL A 139 -61.56 -3.30 28.44
CA VAL A 139 -60.83 -2.06 28.12
C VAL A 139 -59.47 -2.04 28.81
N ALA A 140 -59.39 -2.47 30.07
CA ALA A 140 -58.12 -2.57 30.80
C ALA A 140 -57.18 -3.61 30.16
N ALA A 141 -57.70 -4.76 29.73
CA ALA A 141 -56.92 -5.80 29.04
C ALA A 141 -56.38 -5.30 27.70
N ILE A 142 -57.18 -4.55 26.94
CA ILE A 142 -56.72 -3.90 25.69
C ILE A 142 -55.67 -2.83 26.01
N ALA A 143 -55.88 -2.01 27.04
CA ALA A 143 -54.88 -1.02 27.45
C ALA A 143 -53.56 -1.71 27.86
N LEU A 144 -53.63 -2.79 28.65
CA LEU A 144 -52.50 -3.63 29.07
C LEU A 144 -51.79 -4.29 27.89
N SER A 145 -52.49 -4.68 26.82
CA SER A 145 -51.87 -5.28 25.64
C SER A 145 -51.17 -4.27 24.73
N VAL A 146 -51.57 -2.99 24.82
CA VAL A 146 -50.95 -1.89 24.05
C VAL A 146 -49.80 -1.25 24.82
N LEU A 147 -49.48 -1.72 26.04
CA LEU A 147 -48.27 -1.27 26.73
C LEU A 147 -47.04 -1.67 25.88
N PRO A 148 -46.22 -0.69 25.46
CA PRO A 148 -45.01 -1.00 24.72
C PRO A 148 -44.02 -1.71 25.66
N SER A 149 -43.68 -2.96 25.36
CA SER A 149 -42.52 -3.60 25.97
C SER A 149 -41.27 -3.21 25.17
N ALA A 150 -40.35 -2.50 25.81
CA ALA A 150 -39.04 -2.21 25.23
C ALA A 150 -38.04 -3.24 25.78
N GLU A 151 -37.65 -4.21 24.96
CA GLU A 151 -36.51 -5.06 25.26
C GLU A 151 -35.24 -4.32 24.80
N ILE A 152 -34.45 -3.85 25.78
CA ILE A 152 -33.21 -3.12 25.51
C ILE A 152 -32.09 -4.16 25.38
N VAL A 153 -31.83 -4.58 24.13
CA VAL A 153 -30.66 -5.39 23.81
C VAL A 153 -29.46 -4.45 23.72
N MET A 154 -28.60 -4.49 24.74
CA MET A 154 -27.32 -3.79 24.72
C MET A 154 -26.25 -4.75 24.21
N ASP A 155 -25.74 -4.48 23.01
CA ASP A 155 -24.51 -5.10 22.52
C ASP A 155 -23.33 -4.21 22.97
N PRO A 156 -22.60 -4.57 24.03
CA PRO A 156 -21.44 -3.79 24.46
C PRO A 156 -20.39 -3.79 23.34
N VAL A 157 -19.98 -2.60 22.91
CA VAL A 157 -18.84 -2.44 22.00
C VAL A 157 -17.57 -2.42 22.83
N ASP A 158 -16.81 -3.50 22.80
CA ASP A 158 -15.48 -3.54 23.42
C ASP A 158 -14.52 -2.61 22.67
N ILE A 159 -14.15 -1.50 23.29
CA ILE A 159 -13.12 -0.60 22.77
C ILE A 159 -11.76 -1.07 23.33
N PRO A 160 -10.83 -1.56 22.50
CA PRO A 160 -9.52 -1.99 22.97
C PRO A 160 -8.72 -0.78 23.49
N LEU A 161 -8.63 -0.65 24.80
CA LEU A 161 -7.88 0.41 25.46
C LEU A 161 -6.40 0.04 25.54
N LYS A 162 -5.58 0.62 24.64
CA LYS A 162 -4.11 0.52 24.73
C LYS A 162 -3.58 1.60 25.67
N ARG A 163 -3.26 1.24 26.92
CA ARG A 163 -2.49 2.10 27.83
C ARG A 163 -1.04 1.66 27.88
N SER A 164 -0.12 2.59 27.64
CA SER A 164 1.31 2.43 27.89
C SER A 164 1.61 2.81 29.34
N LEU A 165 2.02 1.85 30.15
CA LEU A 165 2.53 2.11 31.51
C LEU A 165 4.05 2.28 31.44
N PRO A 166 4.61 3.45 31.80
CA PRO A 166 6.06 3.58 31.95
C PRO A 166 6.48 2.85 33.23
N ILE A 167 7.33 1.82 33.08
CA ILE A 167 7.94 1.07 34.19
C ILE A 167 9.40 1.49 34.30
N TRP A 168 9.85 1.78 35.52
CA TRP A 168 11.25 2.12 35.81
C TRP A 168 11.93 0.94 36.51
N ILE A 169 13.16 0.64 36.12
CA ILE A 169 13.98 -0.42 36.73
C ILE A 169 15.09 0.27 37.51
N ASP A 170 15.00 0.23 38.83
CA ASP A 170 16.00 0.83 39.72
C ASP A 170 16.73 -0.25 40.53
N PRO A 171 18.06 -0.33 40.43
CA PRO A 171 18.83 -1.30 41.20
C PRO A 171 19.10 -0.89 42.66
N SER A 172 18.88 0.38 43.02
CA SER A 172 19.21 0.92 44.35
C SER A 172 18.03 0.95 45.34
N SER A 173 16.79 1.09 44.88
CA SER A 173 15.59 1.05 45.75
C SER A 173 14.31 0.95 44.93
N SER A 174 13.47 -0.06 45.22
CA SER A 174 12.23 -0.34 44.47
C SER A 174 10.96 0.11 45.22
N THR A 175 10.95 1.31 45.77
CA THR A 175 9.79 1.80 46.54
C THR A 175 9.05 2.89 45.77
N GLY A 176 7.96 2.51 45.10
CA GLY A 176 7.06 3.45 44.41
C GLY A 176 6.16 2.77 43.37
N PRO A 177 5.07 3.42 42.93
CA PRO A 177 4.26 2.94 41.82
C PRO A 177 5.09 2.84 40.52
N ASN A 178 4.90 1.76 39.76
CA ASN A 178 5.60 1.46 38.50
C ASN A 178 7.14 1.36 38.60
N ARG A 179 7.70 0.99 39.75
CA ARG A 179 9.14 0.68 39.89
C ARG A 179 9.35 -0.80 40.18
N VAL A 180 10.28 -1.43 39.47
CA VAL A 180 10.65 -2.84 39.63
C VAL A 180 12.11 -2.92 40.08
N PRO A 181 12.46 -3.76 41.07
CA PRO A 181 13.85 -3.95 41.47
C PRO A 181 14.67 -4.53 40.31
N GLY A 182 15.80 -3.92 40.02
CA GLY A 182 16.77 -4.41 39.04
C GLY A 182 18.09 -4.82 39.67
N GLN A 183 18.92 -5.54 38.92
CA GLN A 183 20.33 -5.76 39.26
C GLN A 183 21.18 -5.52 38.01
N THR A 184 22.32 -4.86 38.18
CA THR A 184 23.31 -4.72 37.11
C THR A 184 24.25 -5.91 37.16
N VAL A 185 24.33 -6.65 36.05
CA VAL A 185 25.27 -7.76 35.85
C VAL A 185 26.18 -7.39 34.69
N SER A 186 27.49 -7.56 34.88
CA SER A 186 28.50 -7.34 33.85
C SER A 186 29.22 -8.65 33.54
N THR A 187 29.44 -8.92 32.27
CA THR A 187 30.28 -10.01 31.79
C THR A 187 31.35 -9.44 30.86
N GLU A 188 32.53 -10.04 30.87
CA GLU A 188 33.61 -9.73 29.95
C GLU A 188 33.65 -10.78 28.85
N ILE A 189 33.71 -10.35 27.59
CA ILE A 189 33.76 -11.24 26.43
C ILE A 189 34.79 -10.71 25.45
N SER A 190 35.65 -11.61 25.00
CA SER A 190 36.65 -11.37 23.96
C SER A 190 36.28 -12.11 22.68
N GLY A 191 36.63 -11.55 21.53
CA GLY A 191 36.51 -12.23 20.25
C GLY A 191 37.37 -11.56 19.19
N SER A 192 37.53 -12.26 18.06
CA SER A 192 38.31 -11.79 16.92
C SER A 192 37.53 -12.05 15.64
N ARG A 193 37.60 -11.12 14.69
CA ARG A 193 36.99 -11.26 13.38
C ARG A 193 37.98 -10.90 12.29
N ARG A 194 37.80 -11.49 11.11
CA ARG A 194 38.54 -11.16 9.89
C ARG A 194 37.55 -10.79 8.80
N ILE A 195 37.93 -9.83 7.96
CA ILE A 195 37.18 -9.42 6.78
C ILE A 195 38.12 -9.36 5.58
N ASP A 196 37.56 -9.51 4.38
CA ASP A 196 38.29 -9.26 3.16
C ASP A 196 38.50 -7.74 3.01
N THR A 197 39.74 -7.33 2.69
CA THR A 197 40.07 -5.91 2.56
C THR A 197 39.53 -5.32 1.25
N SER A 198 39.00 -4.10 1.31
CA SER A 198 38.47 -3.39 0.14
C SER A 198 39.55 -2.64 -0.66
N GLY A 199 40.67 -2.32 -0.02
CA GLY A 199 41.76 -1.55 -0.61
C GLY A 199 42.65 -2.37 -1.56
N ARG A 200 43.42 -1.64 -2.37
CA ARG A 200 44.43 -2.21 -3.27
C ARG A 200 45.67 -1.32 -3.25
N VAL A 201 46.84 -1.93 -3.11
CA VAL A 201 48.12 -1.22 -3.22
C VAL A 201 48.96 -1.84 -4.33
N ARG A 202 49.77 -1.00 -4.99
CA ARG A 202 50.72 -1.44 -6.02
C ARG A 202 52.08 -1.60 -5.37
N LEU A 203 52.57 -2.83 -5.34
CA LEU A 203 53.92 -3.14 -4.88
C LEU A 203 54.84 -3.36 -6.10
N PRO A 204 55.99 -2.69 -6.15
CA PRO A 204 56.97 -2.92 -7.20
C PRO A 204 57.62 -4.30 -7.04
N GLN A 205 57.52 -5.17 -8.05
CA GLN A 205 57.97 -6.57 -7.94
C GLN A 205 59.19 -6.91 -8.81
N ALA A 206 59.30 -6.32 -10.00
CA ALA A 206 60.41 -6.58 -10.92
C ALA A 206 61.08 -5.27 -11.34
N THR A 207 62.40 -5.28 -11.44
CA THR A 207 63.21 -4.19 -11.99
C THR A 207 63.18 -4.20 -13.51
N ALA A 208 63.19 -3.02 -14.12
CA ALA A 208 63.41 -2.91 -15.55
C ALA A 208 64.89 -3.12 -15.90
N SER A 209 65.13 -3.74 -17.04
CA SER A 209 66.45 -3.93 -17.63
C SER A 209 66.47 -3.43 -19.08
N GLY A 210 67.65 -3.03 -19.55
CA GLY A 210 67.88 -2.69 -20.94
C GLY A 210 69.36 -2.42 -21.20
N GLU A 211 69.65 -1.84 -22.35
CA GLU A 211 71.02 -1.52 -22.78
C GLU A 211 71.17 -0.02 -22.96
N VAL A 212 72.31 0.52 -22.55
CA VAL A 212 72.71 1.90 -22.82
C VAL A 212 73.99 1.92 -23.63
N GLU A 213 74.12 2.91 -24.50
CA GLU A 213 75.30 3.18 -25.28
C GLU A 213 76.01 4.38 -24.67
N PHE A 214 77.27 4.17 -24.27
CA PHE A 214 78.14 5.24 -23.84
C PHE A 214 79.04 5.67 -24.98
N THR A 215 79.27 6.98 -25.12
CA THR A 215 80.20 7.55 -26.09
C THR A 215 81.18 8.47 -25.38
N ASN A 216 82.49 8.25 -25.61
CA ASN A 216 83.53 9.10 -25.04
C ASN A 216 83.65 10.42 -25.80
N LEU A 217 83.59 11.55 -25.09
CA LEU A 217 83.74 12.89 -25.68
C LEU A 217 85.17 13.44 -25.53
N THR A 218 86.08 12.68 -24.94
CA THR A 218 87.44 13.12 -24.60
C THR A 218 88.51 12.52 -25.51
N GLY A 219 89.66 13.20 -25.54
CA GLY A 219 90.88 12.73 -26.21
C GLY A 219 91.73 11.77 -25.36
N GLU A 220 91.17 11.20 -24.28
CA GLU A 220 91.84 10.23 -23.40
C GLU A 220 90.96 8.99 -23.18
N GLU A 221 91.55 7.88 -22.72
CA GLU A 221 90.80 6.65 -22.38
C GLU A 221 89.98 6.87 -21.11
N VAL A 222 88.68 6.55 -21.15
CA VAL A 222 87.77 6.70 -20.00
C VAL A 222 87.26 5.33 -19.57
N ILE A 223 87.34 5.05 -18.27
CA ILE A 223 86.84 3.81 -17.68
C ILE A 223 85.48 4.08 -17.03
N VAL A 224 84.46 3.36 -17.49
CA VAL A 224 83.15 3.34 -16.84
C VAL A 224 83.07 2.09 -15.97
N PRO A 225 83.12 2.19 -14.63
CA PRO A 225 83.03 1.04 -13.76
C PRO A 225 81.59 0.48 -13.73
N ALA A 226 81.46 -0.80 -13.35
CA ALA A 226 80.17 -1.35 -12.94
C ALA A 226 79.65 -0.59 -11.73
N GLY A 227 78.32 -0.44 -11.62
CA GLY A 227 77.71 0.35 -10.55
C GLY A 227 77.60 1.84 -10.84
N THR A 228 77.90 2.28 -12.07
CA THR A 228 77.75 3.69 -12.45
C THR A 228 76.26 4.06 -12.50
N GLY A 229 75.88 5.11 -11.77
CA GLY A 229 74.52 5.61 -11.72
C GLY A 229 74.16 6.40 -12.97
N LEU A 230 72.98 6.11 -13.53
CA LEU A 230 72.42 6.78 -14.71
C LEU A 230 71.02 7.30 -14.37
N ARG A 231 70.57 8.32 -15.09
CA ARG A 231 69.30 8.98 -14.80
C ARG A 231 68.44 9.18 -16.04
N ALA A 232 67.16 8.84 -15.91
CA ALA A 232 66.09 9.18 -16.83
C ALA A 232 64.99 9.93 -16.05
N GLY A 233 65.03 11.27 -16.06
CA GLY A 233 64.16 12.08 -15.22
C GLY A 233 64.41 11.84 -13.73
N GLU A 234 63.41 11.31 -13.01
CA GLU A 234 63.50 10.95 -11.59
C GLU A 234 63.97 9.50 -11.35
N ILE A 235 64.06 8.68 -12.40
CA ILE A 235 64.36 7.24 -12.28
C ILE A 235 65.87 7.02 -12.38
N ARG A 236 66.42 6.26 -11.44
CA ARG A 236 67.83 5.89 -11.39
C ARG A 236 68.06 4.48 -11.96
N PHE A 237 69.07 4.36 -12.80
CA PHE A 237 69.57 3.10 -13.35
C PHE A 237 71.02 2.88 -12.92
N ILE A 238 71.47 1.64 -12.91
CA ILE A 238 72.82 1.25 -12.51
C ILE A 238 73.37 0.32 -13.60
N THR A 239 74.62 0.54 -14.01
CA THR A 239 75.31 -0.36 -14.94
C THR A 239 75.69 -1.67 -14.25
N SER A 240 75.37 -2.81 -14.87
CA SER A 240 75.70 -4.13 -14.32
C SER A 240 77.16 -4.51 -14.56
N GLU A 241 77.76 -3.96 -15.61
CA GLU A 241 79.13 -4.24 -16.03
C GLU A 241 79.89 -2.94 -16.29
N GLY A 242 81.22 -3.04 -16.29
CA GLY A 242 82.11 -1.91 -16.59
C GLY A 242 82.82 -2.08 -17.92
N VAL A 243 83.10 -0.98 -18.61
CA VAL A 243 83.78 -0.97 -19.92
C VAL A 243 84.87 0.10 -19.95
N ARG A 244 85.88 -0.14 -20.79
CA ARG A 244 86.90 0.86 -21.13
C ARG A 244 86.60 1.40 -22.52
N LEU A 245 86.38 2.70 -22.59
CA LEU A 245 86.17 3.43 -23.84
C LEU A 245 87.51 3.99 -24.29
N GLY A 246 87.85 3.74 -25.55
CA GLY A 246 88.99 4.34 -26.23
C GLY A 246 88.75 5.82 -26.49
N VAL A 247 89.55 6.38 -27.38
CA VAL A 247 89.62 7.83 -27.61
C VAL A 247 88.59 8.33 -28.61
N GLY A 248 87.93 9.45 -28.29
CA GLY A 248 87.04 10.17 -29.18
C GLY A 248 85.64 9.56 -29.39
N GLU A 249 84.80 10.29 -30.14
CA GLU A 249 83.37 10.00 -30.33
C GLU A 249 83.08 8.69 -31.10
N GLU A 250 84.08 8.17 -31.82
CA GLU A 250 84.01 6.87 -32.51
C GLU A 250 84.12 5.69 -31.52
N SER A 251 84.49 5.95 -30.26
CA SER A 251 84.52 4.93 -29.23
C SER A 251 83.21 4.91 -28.45
N SER A 252 82.28 4.08 -28.93
CA SER A 252 81.05 3.74 -28.22
C SER A 252 81.03 2.28 -27.76
N ALA A 253 80.40 2.04 -26.61
CA ALA A 253 80.16 0.68 -26.12
C ALA A 253 78.78 0.56 -25.49
N ARG A 254 78.15 -0.60 -25.70
CA ARG A 254 76.87 -0.94 -25.09
C ARG A 254 77.08 -1.66 -23.78
N LEU A 255 76.34 -1.24 -22.76
CA LEU A 255 76.37 -1.82 -21.43
C LEU A 255 74.96 -2.13 -20.93
N PRO A 256 74.78 -3.30 -20.27
CA PRO A 256 73.52 -3.63 -19.63
C PRO A 256 73.28 -2.74 -18.41
N VAL A 257 72.05 -2.29 -18.25
CA VAL A 257 71.59 -1.49 -17.12
C VAL A 257 70.37 -2.10 -16.46
N GLN A 258 70.28 -1.89 -15.15
CA GLN A 258 69.14 -2.28 -14.34
C GLN A 258 68.60 -1.06 -13.59
N ALA A 259 67.28 -0.92 -13.50
CA ALA A 259 66.65 0.09 -12.67
C ALA A 259 67.01 -0.14 -11.20
N ALA A 260 67.40 0.92 -10.49
CA ALA A 260 67.72 0.86 -9.05
C ALA A 260 66.48 0.55 -8.20
N GLU A 261 65.31 1.00 -8.65
CA GLU A 261 64.02 0.73 -8.04
C GLU A 261 63.23 -0.27 -8.89
N SER A 262 62.60 -1.23 -8.22
CA SER A 262 61.63 -2.13 -8.86
C SER A 262 60.38 -1.34 -9.27
N GLY A 263 59.67 -1.84 -10.28
CA GLY A 263 58.36 -1.31 -10.69
C GLY A 263 58.28 -0.95 -12.16
N ARG A 264 57.06 -0.70 -12.63
CA ARG A 264 56.77 -0.28 -14.02
C ARG A 264 57.38 1.07 -14.37
N SER A 265 57.67 1.91 -13.38
CA SER A 265 58.31 3.21 -13.56
C SER A 265 59.66 3.08 -14.25
N GLY A 266 60.39 1.99 -14.00
CA GLY A 266 61.67 1.70 -14.64
C GLY A 266 61.59 1.43 -16.15
N ASN A 267 60.41 1.24 -16.75
CA ASN A 267 60.26 1.03 -18.19
C ASN A 267 60.19 2.37 -18.92
N VAL A 268 61.33 2.86 -19.38
CA VAL A 268 61.49 4.14 -20.07
C VAL A 268 61.62 3.93 -21.58
N SER A 269 61.19 4.92 -22.36
CA SER A 269 61.30 4.88 -23.82
C SER A 269 62.76 4.96 -24.28
N ALA A 270 63.04 4.59 -25.54
CA ALA A 270 64.32 4.87 -26.16
C ALA A 270 64.68 6.36 -26.05
N GLY A 271 65.95 6.66 -25.79
CA GLY A 271 66.50 8.00 -25.61
C GLY A 271 66.11 8.72 -24.32
N ALA A 272 65.48 8.05 -23.35
CA ALA A 272 65.09 8.64 -22.07
C ALA A 272 66.24 8.72 -21.05
N ILE A 273 67.20 7.78 -21.10
CA ILE A 273 68.41 7.80 -20.26
C ILE A 273 69.41 8.74 -20.92
N GLN A 274 69.63 9.91 -20.33
CA GLN A 274 70.43 10.99 -20.94
C GLN A 274 71.54 11.53 -20.04
N SER A 275 71.60 11.12 -18.78
CA SER A 275 72.53 11.71 -17.81
C SER A 275 73.23 10.64 -16.99
N VAL A 276 74.54 10.81 -16.81
CA VAL A 276 75.38 10.00 -15.95
C VAL A 276 75.56 10.72 -14.61
N GLU A 277 75.42 10.00 -13.50
CA GLU A 277 75.63 10.55 -12.17
C GLU A 277 77.13 10.66 -11.86
N GLY A 278 77.53 11.80 -11.29
CA GLY A 278 78.91 12.04 -10.85
C GLY A 278 79.81 12.63 -11.94
N PRO A 279 81.14 12.63 -11.72
CA PRO A 279 82.10 13.32 -12.58
C PRO A 279 82.22 12.71 -13.98
N LEU A 280 81.81 11.44 -14.17
CA LEU A 280 81.81 10.78 -15.47
C LEU A 280 80.86 11.44 -16.47
N GLY A 281 79.78 12.10 -16.00
CA GLY A 281 78.84 12.80 -16.88
C GLY A 281 79.41 14.00 -17.62
N PHE A 282 80.62 14.46 -17.28
CA PHE A 282 81.33 15.49 -18.05
C PHE A 282 82.24 14.91 -19.13
N LEU A 283 82.52 13.61 -19.10
CA LEU A 283 83.49 12.94 -19.97
C LEU A 283 82.81 12.04 -21.02
N VAL A 284 81.67 11.45 -20.65
CA VAL A 284 80.91 10.54 -21.52
C VAL A 284 79.47 11.00 -21.65
N THR A 285 78.90 10.80 -22.84
CA THR A 285 77.45 10.89 -23.05
C THR A 285 76.84 9.50 -23.01
N VAL A 286 75.57 9.41 -22.58
CA VAL A 286 74.83 8.15 -22.47
C VAL A 286 73.49 8.30 -23.19
N GLY A 287 73.10 7.25 -23.90
CA GLY A 287 71.78 7.14 -24.52
C GLY A 287 71.31 5.69 -24.51
N ASN A 288 70.02 5.44 -24.26
CA ASN A 288 69.45 4.11 -24.48
C ASN A 288 68.87 4.01 -25.89
N PRO A 289 69.48 3.28 -26.83
CA PRO A 289 68.95 3.15 -28.19
C PRO A 289 67.61 2.38 -28.22
N GLU A 290 67.40 1.48 -27.25
CA GLU A 290 66.17 0.69 -27.09
C GLU A 290 65.46 1.05 -25.77
N PRO A 291 64.12 0.88 -25.69
CA PRO A 291 63.39 1.09 -24.44
C PRO A 291 63.76 0.04 -23.39
N THR A 292 63.76 0.43 -22.11
CA THR A 292 63.92 -0.53 -21.01
C THR A 292 62.60 -1.25 -20.75
N SER A 293 62.68 -2.53 -20.37
CA SER A 293 61.50 -3.36 -20.15
C SER A 293 61.71 -4.35 -19.00
N GLY A 294 60.65 -5.02 -18.55
CA GLY A 294 60.70 -6.01 -17.46
C GLY A 294 60.27 -5.47 -16.10
N GLY A 295 60.18 -4.15 -15.94
CA GLY A 295 59.63 -3.51 -14.74
C GLY A 295 58.15 -3.83 -14.57
N ARG A 296 57.76 -4.44 -13.45
CA ARG A 296 56.37 -4.83 -13.17
C ARG A 296 55.93 -4.42 -11.77
N ASP A 297 54.70 -3.92 -11.69
CA ASP A 297 53.98 -3.72 -10.44
C ASP A 297 53.03 -4.90 -10.23
N GLN A 298 52.96 -5.41 -9.01
CA GLN A 298 51.93 -6.35 -8.58
C GLN A 298 50.88 -5.59 -7.78
N VAL A 299 49.60 -5.74 -8.17
CA VAL A 299 48.48 -5.22 -7.38
C VAL A 299 48.14 -6.28 -6.34
N VAL A 300 48.28 -5.92 -5.07
CA VAL A 300 47.88 -6.76 -3.94
C VAL A 300 46.73 -6.11 -3.18
N ALA A 301 45.95 -6.94 -2.48
CA ALA A 301 44.94 -6.47 -1.54
C ALA A 301 45.63 -5.69 -0.42
N ALA A 302 45.00 -4.64 0.07
CA ALA A 302 45.52 -3.84 1.17
C ALA A 302 44.37 -3.26 1.99
N VAL A 303 44.63 -2.91 3.25
CA VAL A 303 43.61 -2.38 4.16
C VAL A 303 43.08 -1.03 3.64
N GLY A 304 41.80 -0.99 3.29
CA GLY A 304 41.08 0.21 2.89
C GLY A 304 40.72 1.12 4.07
N LEU A 305 40.37 2.37 3.79
CA LEU A 305 40.04 3.37 4.82
C LEU A 305 38.79 3.00 5.65
N GLY A 306 37.84 2.26 5.06
CA GLY A 306 36.60 1.84 5.74
C GLY A 306 36.71 0.50 6.47
N ASP A 307 37.68 -0.33 6.11
CA ASP A 307 37.78 -1.72 6.60
C ASP A 307 37.86 -1.82 8.13
N PRO A 308 38.65 -0.99 8.86
CA PRO A 308 38.70 -1.06 10.32
C PRO A 308 37.36 -0.73 10.99
N GLN A 309 36.62 0.25 10.46
CA GLN A 309 35.33 0.65 11.00
C GLN A 309 34.27 -0.41 10.74
N ASP A 310 34.30 -1.04 9.57
CA ASP A 310 33.40 -2.12 9.22
C ASP A 310 33.67 -3.35 10.08
N LEU A 311 34.94 -3.75 10.21
CA LEU A 311 35.37 -4.84 11.07
C LEU A 311 34.93 -4.64 12.52
N ARG A 312 35.13 -3.43 13.05
CA ARG A 312 34.74 -3.06 14.41
C ARG A 312 33.24 -3.18 14.62
N ARG A 313 32.42 -2.57 13.76
CA ARG A 313 30.95 -2.64 13.88
C ARG A 313 30.44 -4.08 13.81
N MET A 314 31.01 -4.86 12.91
CA MET A 314 30.68 -6.27 12.72
C MET A 314 31.06 -7.11 13.95
N LEU A 315 32.24 -6.89 14.53
CA LEU A 315 32.69 -7.58 15.73
C LEU A 315 31.90 -7.14 16.97
N GLU A 316 31.64 -5.84 17.14
CA GLU A 316 30.81 -5.30 18.24
C GLU A 316 29.42 -5.94 18.24
N THR A 317 28.79 -6.08 17.08
CA THR A 317 27.48 -6.73 16.94
C THR A 317 27.53 -8.20 17.39
N GLU A 318 28.55 -8.94 16.99
CA GLU A 318 28.73 -10.35 17.39
C GLU A 318 29.00 -10.49 18.89
N LEU A 319 29.86 -9.63 19.45
CA LEU A 319 30.18 -9.64 20.87
C LEU A 319 28.97 -9.25 21.73
N VAL A 320 28.13 -8.32 21.26
CA VAL A 320 26.88 -7.95 21.93
C VAL A 320 25.90 -9.11 21.99
N GLU A 321 25.73 -9.86 20.90
CA GLU A 321 24.87 -11.05 20.89
C GLU A 321 25.45 -12.21 21.72
N ALA A 322 26.77 -12.39 21.68
CA ALA A 322 27.45 -13.33 22.56
C ALA A 322 27.29 -12.95 24.05
N ALA A 323 27.36 -11.66 24.38
CA ALA A 323 27.11 -11.12 25.72
C ALA A 323 25.69 -11.37 26.18
N ARG A 324 24.73 -11.11 25.30
CA ARG A 324 23.32 -11.36 25.58
C ARG A 324 23.08 -12.83 25.89
N SER A 325 23.57 -13.75 25.07
CA SER A 325 23.38 -15.19 25.29
C SER A 325 24.07 -15.69 26.57
N THR A 326 25.27 -15.19 26.84
CA THR A 326 26.01 -15.52 28.08
C THR A 326 25.26 -15.02 29.32
N LEU A 327 24.78 -13.77 29.31
CA LEU A 327 23.99 -13.22 30.42
C LEU A 327 22.69 -14.00 30.62
N LEU A 328 21.99 -14.37 29.54
CA LEU A 328 20.78 -15.21 29.60
C LEU A 328 21.06 -16.58 30.25
N SER A 329 22.23 -17.17 30.01
CA SER A 329 22.62 -18.44 30.64
C SER A 329 22.98 -18.31 32.13
N GLN A 330 23.42 -17.13 32.56
CA GLN A 330 23.81 -16.84 33.95
C GLN A 330 22.66 -16.29 34.81
N LEU A 331 21.52 -15.96 34.19
CA LEU A 331 20.35 -15.44 34.87
C LEU A 331 19.75 -16.48 35.82
N ALA A 332 19.67 -16.13 37.10
CA ALA A 332 18.97 -16.93 38.10
C ALA A 332 17.46 -16.96 37.81
N GLY A 333 16.79 -18.05 38.17
CA GLY A 333 15.34 -18.20 37.96
C GLY A 333 14.55 -17.04 38.60
N GLY A 334 13.70 -16.39 37.79
CA GLY A 334 12.88 -15.24 38.20
C GLY A 334 13.37 -13.88 37.75
N PHE A 335 14.57 -13.79 37.15
CA PHE A 335 15.06 -12.56 36.52
C PHE A 335 14.92 -12.61 35.00
N GLU A 336 14.65 -11.46 34.38
CA GLU A 336 14.58 -11.29 32.93
C GLU A 336 15.47 -10.11 32.51
N LEU A 337 16.14 -10.25 31.36
CA LEU A 337 16.97 -9.18 30.81
C LEU A 337 16.08 -8.07 30.24
N ALA A 338 16.17 -6.85 30.80
CA ALA A 338 15.36 -5.73 30.34
C ALA A 338 15.70 -5.34 28.88
N PRO A 339 14.70 -5.20 27.98
CA PRO A 339 14.94 -4.82 26.59
C PRO A 339 15.72 -3.50 26.47
N GLY A 340 16.81 -3.49 25.70
CA GLY A 340 17.63 -2.29 25.49
C GLY A 340 18.48 -1.84 26.69
N SER A 341 18.56 -2.65 27.76
CA SER A 341 19.42 -2.36 28.92
C SER A 341 20.89 -2.72 28.71
N LEU A 342 21.19 -3.52 27.69
CA LEU A 342 22.56 -3.93 27.37
C LEU A 342 23.36 -2.73 26.88
N ARG A 343 24.46 -2.41 27.57
CA ARG A 343 25.35 -1.30 27.23
C ARG A 343 26.79 -1.75 27.33
N LEU A 344 27.59 -1.33 26.35
CA LEU A 344 29.04 -1.45 26.43
C LEU A 344 29.54 -0.55 27.56
N ARG A 345 30.19 -1.14 28.56
CA ARG A 345 30.73 -0.39 29.70
C ARG A 345 32.14 0.12 29.43
N GLU A 346 33.01 -0.77 28.98
CA GLU A 346 34.43 -0.51 28.80
C GLU A 346 35.00 -1.45 27.74
N ILE A 347 36.00 -0.98 26.99
CA ILE A 347 36.79 -1.79 26.05
C ILE A 347 38.14 -2.02 26.72
N VAL A 348 38.46 -3.29 27.01
CA VAL A 348 39.68 -3.67 27.74
C VAL A 348 40.91 -3.63 26.82
N ASP A 349 40.79 -4.17 25.60
CA ASP A 349 41.87 -4.24 24.62
C ASP A 349 41.28 -4.20 23.19
N GLU A 350 41.94 -3.49 22.29
CA GLU A 350 41.58 -3.40 20.87
C GLU A 350 42.89 -3.45 20.06
N ARG A 351 43.04 -4.45 19.19
CA ARG A 351 44.23 -4.64 18.36
C ARG A 351 43.86 -4.96 16.94
N TYR A 352 44.65 -4.42 16.01
CA TYR A 352 44.58 -4.70 14.59
C TYR A 352 45.87 -5.40 14.17
N ASP A 353 45.74 -6.47 13.37
CA ASP A 353 46.88 -7.24 12.89
C ASP A 353 47.68 -6.50 11.80
N VAL A 354 47.04 -5.59 11.04
CA VAL A 354 47.61 -4.89 9.87
C VAL A 354 47.21 -3.41 9.89
N GLY A 355 48.14 -2.52 9.52
CA GLY A 355 47.93 -1.08 9.45
C GLY A 355 47.20 -0.61 8.18
N LEU A 356 46.74 0.64 8.18
CA LEU A 356 46.10 1.26 7.01
C LEU A 356 47.05 1.30 5.80
N GLY A 357 46.58 0.82 4.64
CA GLY A 357 47.36 0.83 3.39
C GLY A 357 48.45 -0.24 3.29
N GLU A 358 48.60 -1.06 4.33
CA GLU A 358 49.49 -2.23 4.29
C GLU A 358 48.78 -3.42 3.62
N ALA A 359 49.59 -4.25 2.97
CA ALA A 359 49.17 -5.43 2.21
C ALA A 359 49.19 -6.70 3.05
#